data_AF-A0A4U9VDP0-F1
#
_entry.id   AF-A0A4U9VDP0-F1
#
_cell.length_a   1.000
_cell.length_b   1.000
_cell.length_c   1.000
_cell.angle_alpha   90.00
_cell.angle_beta   90.00
_cell.angle_gamma   90.00
#
_symmetry.space_group_name_H-M   'P 1'
#
loop_
_entity.id
_entity.type
_entity.pdbx_description
1 polymer ?
#
loop_
_entity_poly.entity_id
_entity_poly.type
_entity_poly.pdbx_seq_one_letter_code
_entity_poly.pdbx_strand_id
1 'polypeptide(L)'
;MVKHLFIGTVFLAAACSVYRQAPTLTLENNKSGKIQLDGYFYAKKDNGLYNSIVLYQNGVILEGGSLEISAGLNSVDSNFLAANNFNNSYDRKIPYIWGIYSIKENYIIIERYKVPAFGESYQTYVDKGHIINERQFIITSRKYIKTGKLEARRDTFNFRPLSTKPDSTNNFIK
;
A
#
# COMPACT_ATOMS: atom_id res chain seq x y z
N MET A 1 -52.58 26.13 38.09
CA MET A 1 -51.37 26.63 37.41
C MET A 1 -50.69 25.45 36.73
N VAL A 2 -50.78 25.38 35.40
CA VAL A 2 -50.29 24.26 34.58
C VAL A 2 -48.77 24.44 34.39
N LYS A 3 -47.97 23.48 34.85
CA LYS A 3 -46.53 23.43 34.58
C LYS A 3 -46.33 22.76 33.22
N HIS A 4 -45.95 23.52 32.20
CA HIS A 4 -45.52 22.96 30.92
C HIS A 4 -44.10 22.41 31.05
N LEU A 5 -43.97 21.08 30.93
CA LEU A 5 -42.70 20.38 30.86
C LEU A 5 -42.22 20.42 29.41
N PHE A 6 -41.24 21.28 29.10
CA PHE A 6 -40.54 21.27 27.81
C PHE A 6 -39.61 20.04 27.77
N ILE A 7 -40.01 19.00 27.04
CA ILE A 7 -39.15 17.85 26.75
C ILE A 7 -38.28 18.23 25.55
N GLY A 8 -37.06 18.69 25.81
CA GLY A 8 -36.04 18.94 24.79
C GLY A 8 -35.57 17.61 24.19
N THR A 9 -35.88 17.38 22.92
CA THR A 9 -35.39 16.23 22.16
C THR A 9 -33.96 16.53 21.71
N VAL A 10 -32.97 15.95 22.38
CA VAL A 10 -31.57 15.98 21.91
C VAL A 10 -31.43 14.98 20.77
N PHE A 11 -31.39 15.47 19.53
CA PHE A 11 -30.92 14.68 18.38
C PHE A 11 -29.41 14.47 18.52
N LEU A 12 -29.01 13.33 19.10
CA LEU A 12 -27.66 12.83 18.94
C LEU A 12 -27.52 12.39 17.47
N ALA A 13 -27.00 13.29 16.63
CA ALA A 13 -26.43 12.92 15.35
C ALA A 13 -25.22 12.02 15.64
N ALA A 14 -25.44 10.72 15.67
CA ALA A 14 -24.37 9.75 15.57
C ALA A 14 -23.75 9.94 14.18
N ALA A 15 -22.71 10.77 14.11
CA ALA A 15 -21.79 10.78 12.99
C ALA A 15 -21.07 9.43 13.00
N CYS A 16 -21.76 8.39 12.52
CA CYS A 16 -21.16 7.13 12.16
C CYS A 16 -20.26 7.43 10.97
N SER A 17 -19.02 7.83 11.25
CA SER A 17 -17.97 7.85 10.25
C SER A 17 -17.90 6.44 9.70
N VAL A 18 -18.41 6.21 8.49
CA VAL A 18 -18.30 4.92 7.81
C VAL A 18 -16.82 4.72 7.51
N TYR A 19 -16.09 4.17 8.47
CA TYR A 19 -14.71 3.79 8.28
C TYR A 19 -14.72 2.67 7.25
N ARG A 20 -14.21 2.96 6.05
CA ARG A 20 -14.21 2.02 4.94
C ARG A 20 -13.40 0.79 5.37
N GLN A 21 -14.07 -0.34 5.59
CA GLN A 21 -13.38 -1.56 5.98
C GLN A 21 -12.55 -2.05 4.78
N ALA A 22 -11.26 -2.21 5.02
CA ALA A 22 -10.35 -2.78 4.04
C ALA A 22 -10.60 -4.30 3.98
N PRO A 23 -10.74 -4.91 2.79
CA PRO A 23 -10.85 -6.37 2.70
C PRO A 23 -9.60 -7.06 3.25
N THR A 24 -9.79 -8.27 3.79
CA THR A 24 -8.66 -9.09 4.24
C THR A 24 -7.82 -9.51 3.04
N LEU A 25 -6.51 -9.32 3.14
CA LEU A 25 -5.56 -9.80 2.14
C LEU A 25 -5.26 -11.28 2.39
N THR A 26 -5.00 -12.07 1.33
CA THR A 26 -5.13 -13.55 1.38
C THR A 26 -3.87 -14.35 1.09
N LEU A 27 -2.72 -13.70 0.86
CA LEU A 27 -1.44 -14.37 0.60
C LEU A 27 -0.77 -14.87 1.89
N GLU A 28 -0.06 -15.98 1.78
CA GLU A 28 0.79 -16.51 2.85
C GLU A 28 2.07 -15.67 3.04
N ASN A 29 2.60 -15.66 4.26
CA ASN A 29 3.82 -14.93 4.61
C ASN A 29 5.03 -15.37 3.76
N ASN A 30 5.85 -14.39 3.36
CA ASN A 30 7.09 -14.68 2.65
C ASN A 30 8.13 -15.36 3.58
N LYS A 31 8.72 -16.46 3.12
CA LYS A 31 9.87 -17.13 3.77
C LYS A 31 11.11 -17.17 2.88
N SER A 32 11.05 -16.55 1.71
CA SER A 32 12.10 -16.59 0.70
C SER A 32 13.16 -15.52 0.93
N GLY A 33 14.45 -15.90 0.85
CA GLY A 33 15.60 -14.99 0.84
C GLY A 33 16.04 -14.57 -0.57
N LYS A 34 15.18 -14.72 -1.59
CA LYS A 34 15.53 -14.48 -3.00
C LYS A 34 15.65 -13.01 -3.40
N ILE A 35 15.26 -12.08 -2.53
CA ILE A 35 15.30 -10.63 -2.80
C ILE A 35 15.94 -9.90 -1.63
N GLN A 36 16.62 -8.79 -1.92
CA GLN A 36 17.16 -7.90 -0.90
C GLN A 36 16.02 -7.19 -0.16
N LEU A 37 16.14 -7.14 1.16
CA LEU A 37 15.12 -6.57 2.03
C LEU A 37 15.62 -5.35 2.80
N ASP A 38 16.88 -4.94 2.66
CA ASP A 38 17.56 -3.81 3.31
C ASP A 38 17.36 -2.48 2.56
N GLY A 39 16.18 -2.29 1.95
CA GLY A 39 15.87 -1.13 1.12
C GLY A 39 14.42 -1.08 0.65
N TYR A 40 14.19 -0.39 -0.46
CA TYR A 40 12.95 -0.44 -1.23
C TYR A 40 13.21 -0.84 -2.68
N PHE A 41 12.14 -1.24 -3.36
CA PHE A 41 12.13 -1.42 -4.80
C PHE A 41 11.34 -0.30 -5.45
N TYR A 42 11.80 0.19 -6.60
CA TYR A 42 11.10 1.23 -7.35
C TYR A 42 10.96 0.92 -8.84
N ALA A 43 9.85 1.36 -9.41
CA ALA A 43 9.59 1.32 -10.84
C ALA A 43 9.31 2.74 -11.35
N LYS A 44 10.07 3.18 -12.34
CA LYS A 44 9.83 4.45 -13.03
C LYS A 44 8.65 4.30 -13.99
N LYS A 45 7.73 5.26 -13.96
CA LYS A 45 6.57 5.35 -14.84
C LYS A 45 6.87 6.31 -16.00
N ASP A 46 6.12 6.17 -17.09
CA ASP A 46 6.33 6.96 -18.31
C ASP A 46 6.18 8.47 -18.09
N ASN A 47 5.33 8.86 -17.14
CA ASN A 47 5.13 10.26 -16.73
C ASN A 47 6.22 10.80 -15.80
N GLY A 48 7.34 10.08 -15.65
CA GLY A 48 8.47 10.48 -14.81
C GLY A 48 8.28 10.23 -13.31
N LEU A 49 7.08 9.81 -12.88
CA LEU A 49 6.82 9.42 -11.50
C LEU A 49 7.46 8.07 -11.19
N TYR A 50 7.60 7.77 -9.91
CA TYR A 50 8.10 6.49 -9.45
C TYR A 50 7.02 5.82 -8.59
N ASN A 51 6.90 4.50 -8.68
CA ASN A 51 6.24 3.71 -7.65
C ASN A 51 7.34 3.10 -6.80
N SER A 52 7.24 3.20 -5.48
CA SER A 52 8.23 2.65 -4.55
C SER A 52 7.56 1.81 -3.49
N ILE A 53 8.16 0.66 -3.18
CA ILE A 53 7.62 -0.29 -2.20
C ILE A 53 8.74 -0.87 -1.34
N VAL A 54 8.52 -0.85 -0.03
CA VAL A 54 9.32 -1.59 0.94
C VAL A 54 8.72 -2.97 1.10
N LEU A 55 9.56 -4.00 0.99
CA LEU A 55 9.19 -5.39 1.21
C LEU A 55 9.73 -5.83 2.58
N TYR A 56 8.90 -6.46 3.40
CA TYR A 56 9.27 -6.95 4.73
C TYR A 56 9.38 -8.46 4.78
N GLN A 57 10.23 -8.97 5.68
CA GLN A 57 10.44 -10.41 5.83
C GLN A 57 9.15 -11.17 6.13
N ASN A 58 8.20 -10.55 6.84
CA ASN A 58 6.90 -11.14 7.17
C ASN A 58 5.88 -11.11 6.01
N GLY A 59 6.29 -10.71 4.81
CA GLY A 59 5.37 -10.64 3.65
C GLY A 59 4.57 -9.34 3.57
N VAL A 60 4.76 -8.38 4.48
CA VAL A 60 4.10 -7.07 4.39
C VAL A 60 4.77 -6.18 3.34
N ILE A 61 3.99 -5.30 2.73
CA ILE A 61 4.43 -4.21 1.85
C ILE A 61 4.04 -2.87 2.45
N LEU A 62 4.93 -1.89 2.35
CA LEU A 62 4.62 -0.47 2.53
C LEU A 62 4.95 0.30 1.25
N GLU A 63 3.97 1.00 0.69
CA GLU A 63 4.14 1.86 -0.49
C GLU A 63 4.62 3.26 -0.07
N GLY A 64 5.68 3.75 -0.71
CA GLY A 64 6.26 5.08 -0.47
C GLY A 64 5.55 6.23 -1.19
N GLY A 65 4.42 5.93 -1.82
CA GLY A 65 3.62 6.88 -2.60
C GLY A 65 4.05 7.03 -4.05
N SER A 66 3.15 7.61 -4.85
CA SER A 66 3.35 7.85 -6.29
C SER A 66 3.28 9.33 -6.67
N LEU A 67 2.78 10.21 -5.79
CA LEU A 67 2.31 11.54 -6.18
C LEU A 67 3.40 12.63 -6.22
N GLU A 68 4.57 12.44 -5.61
CA GLU A 68 5.52 13.54 -5.37
C GLU A 68 6.96 13.23 -5.82
N ILE A 69 7.12 12.44 -6.88
CA ILE A 69 8.46 12.07 -7.38
C ILE A 69 8.73 12.71 -8.73
N SER A 70 8.33 13.98 -8.89
CA SER A 70 8.94 14.88 -9.87
C SER A 70 10.36 15.28 -9.44
N ALA A 71 10.68 15.22 -8.14
CA ALA A 71 11.98 15.57 -7.55
C ALA A 71 13.05 14.45 -7.61
N GLY A 72 12.71 13.26 -8.13
CA GLY A 72 13.64 12.13 -8.28
C GLY A 72 13.80 11.26 -7.03
N LEU A 73 14.64 10.21 -7.11
CA LEU A 73 14.75 9.17 -6.07
C LEU A 73 15.17 9.69 -4.68
N ASN A 74 15.83 10.84 -4.59
CA ASN A 74 16.22 11.40 -3.29
C ASN A 74 15.01 11.89 -2.46
N SER A 75 13.89 12.27 -3.11
CA SER A 75 12.65 12.57 -2.38
C SER A 75 12.00 11.31 -1.82
N VAL A 76 12.16 10.16 -2.51
CA VAL A 76 11.66 8.86 -2.04
C VAL A 76 12.38 8.42 -0.77
N ASP A 77 13.70 8.57 -0.74
CA ASP A 77 14.48 8.27 0.46
C ASP A 77 13.99 9.13 1.64
N SER A 78 13.80 10.44 1.40
CA SER A 78 13.28 11.36 2.41
C SER A 78 11.90 10.96 2.92
N ASN A 79 11.00 10.49 2.05
CA ASN A 79 9.67 10.03 2.45
C ASN A 79 9.75 8.85 3.42
N PHE A 80 10.56 7.84 3.11
CA PHE A 80 10.70 6.68 4.01
C PHE A 80 11.41 7.03 5.33
N LEU A 81 12.33 8.00 5.31
CA LEU A 81 13.10 8.43 6.49
C LEU A 81 12.36 9.43 7.38
N ALA A 82 11.36 10.14 6.86
CA ALA A 82 10.56 11.11 7.59
C ALA A 82 9.57 10.40 8.54
N ALA A 83 10.08 9.72 9.56
CA ALA A 83 9.30 8.95 10.53
C ALA A 83 8.17 9.75 11.22
N ASN A 84 8.28 11.09 11.30
CA ASN A 84 7.34 11.97 12.01
C ASN A 84 6.77 13.12 11.14
N ASN A 85 7.07 13.18 9.84
CA ASN A 85 6.68 14.28 8.95
C ASN A 85 6.04 13.79 7.65
N PHE A 86 5.23 12.72 7.72
CA PHE A 86 4.26 12.43 6.68
C PHE A 86 3.07 13.41 6.76
N ASN A 87 3.38 14.69 6.65
CA ASN A 87 2.38 15.75 6.64
C ASN A 87 1.80 15.80 5.24
N ASN A 88 0.56 15.30 5.13
CA ASN A 88 -0.35 15.32 4.00
C ASN A 88 -0.20 14.12 3.04
N SER A 89 -1.19 13.22 3.10
CA SER A 89 -1.53 12.08 2.22
C SER A 89 -0.99 10.67 2.53
N TYR A 90 -0.03 10.49 3.44
CA TYR A 90 0.56 9.17 3.75
C TYR A 90 0.59 8.86 5.25
N ASP A 91 -0.55 9.05 5.92
CA ASP A 91 -0.72 8.50 7.27
C ASP A 91 -0.68 6.98 7.17
N ARG A 92 0.25 6.34 7.91
CA ARG A 92 0.35 4.87 8.05
C ARG A 92 -0.96 4.23 8.54
N LYS A 93 -1.93 5.02 9.00
CA LYS A 93 -3.32 4.64 9.28
C LYS A 93 -4.23 4.56 8.05
N ILE A 94 -3.68 4.60 6.84
CA ILE A 94 -4.45 4.45 5.61
C ILE A 94 -4.22 3.06 5.00
N PRO A 95 -5.28 2.26 4.73
CA PRO A 95 -5.13 0.93 4.16
C PRO A 95 -4.36 0.88 2.84
N TYR A 96 -4.58 1.83 1.91
CA TYR A 96 -4.11 1.69 0.53
C TYR A 96 -2.60 1.82 0.29
N ILE A 97 -1.84 2.19 1.32
CA ILE A 97 -0.37 2.17 1.28
C ILE A 97 0.20 0.83 1.77
N TRP A 98 -0.65 -0.07 2.25
CA TRP A 98 -0.25 -1.40 2.71
C TRP A 98 -0.63 -2.46 1.69
N GLY A 99 0.11 -3.56 1.73
CA GLY A 99 -0.17 -4.75 0.95
C GLY A 99 0.55 -5.95 1.52
N ILE A 100 0.39 -7.08 0.85
CA ILE A 100 1.15 -8.29 1.14
C ILE A 100 1.76 -8.85 -0.12
N TYR A 101 2.86 -9.57 0.04
CA TYR A 101 3.49 -10.31 -1.02
C TYR A 101 3.92 -11.70 -0.57
N SER A 102 4.00 -12.59 -1.54
CA SER A 102 4.59 -13.90 -1.39
C SER A 102 5.53 -14.19 -2.56
N ILE A 103 6.56 -14.99 -2.29
CA ILE A 103 7.49 -15.46 -3.30
C ILE A 103 7.43 -16.97 -3.33
N LYS A 104 7.13 -17.53 -4.50
CA LYS A 104 7.19 -18.96 -4.77
C LYS A 104 8.08 -19.19 -5.97
N GLU A 105 9.13 -19.98 -5.78
CA GLU A 105 10.16 -20.20 -6.81
C GLU A 105 10.71 -18.86 -7.32
N ASN A 106 10.55 -18.53 -8.60
CA ASN A 106 11.00 -17.27 -9.20
C ASN A 106 9.84 -16.30 -9.44
N TYR A 107 8.69 -16.53 -8.82
CA TYR A 107 7.51 -15.69 -8.96
C TYR A 107 7.29 -14.86 -7.71
N ILE A 108 6.95 -13.59 -7.92
CA ILE A 108 6.46 -12.69 -6.88
C ILE A 108 4.99 -12.40 -7.15
N ILE A 109 4.16 -12.52 -6.12
CA ILE A 109 2.74 -12.17 -6.14
C ILE A 109 2.54 -11.08 -5.10
N ILE A 110 1.90 -9.98 -5.49
CA ILE A 110 1.65 -8.83 -4.63
C ILE A 110 0.15 -8.54 -4.62
N GLU A 111 -0.47 -8.54 -3.45
CA GLU A 111 -1.85 -8.08 -3.25
C GLU A 111 -1.84 -6.72 -2.55
N ARG A 112 -2.56 -5.75 -3.14
CA ARG A 112 -2.66 -4.38 -2.60
C ARG A 112 -4.09 -3.86 -2.72
N TYR A 113 -4.41 -2.87 -1.88
CA TYR A 113 -5.63 -2.10 -2.08
C TYR A 113 -5.45 -1.10 -3.23
N LYS A 114 -6.53 -0.89 -3.97
CA LYS A 114 -6.69 0.22 -4.91
C LYS A 114 -7.07 1.47 -4.11
N VAL A 115 -6.44 2.59 -4.42
CA VAL A 115 -6.88 3.90 -3.93
C VAL A 115 -8.36 4.08 -4.34
N PRO A 116 -9.28 4.23 -3.38
CA PRO A 116 -10.69 4.28 -3.70
C PRO A 116 -11.04 5.64 -4.31
N ALA A 117 -11.93 5.64 -5.30
CA ALA A 117 -12.54 6.89 -5.74
C ALA A 117 -13.41 7.48 -4.61
N PHE A 118 -13.76 8.77 -4.73
CA PHE A 118 -14.64 9.41 -3.77
C PHE A 118 -15.97 8.66 -3.68
N GLY A 119 -16.39 8.31 -2.46
CA GLY A 119 -17.60 7.52 -2.21
C GLY A 119 -17.49 6.00 -2.42
N GLU A 120 -16.37 5.47 -2.95
CA GLU A 120 -16.23 4.02 -3.20
C GLU A 120 -15.60 3.25 -2.03
N SER A 121 -16.01 1.98 -1.86
CA SER A 121 -15.34 1.03 -0.96
C SER A 121 -13.94 0.66 -1.46
N TYR A 122 -13.09 0.20 -0.54
CA TYR A 122 -11.79 -0.37 -0.90
C TYR A 122 -11.95 -1.56 -1.83
N GLN A 123 -11.12 -1.60 -2.86
CA GLN A 123 -11.00 -2.74 -3.78
C GLN A 123 -9.58 -3.26 -3.71
N THR A 124 -9.35 -4.52 -4.08
CA THR A 124 -8.00 -5.10 -4.17
C THR A 124 -7.65 -5.46 -5.60
N TYR A 125 -6.36 -5.55 -5.84
CA TYR A 125 -5.80 -6.12 -7.05
C TYR A 125 -4.59 -6.98 -6.70
N VAL A 126 -4.30 -7.94 -7.57
CA VAL A 126 -3.14 -8.83 -7.47
C VAL A 126 -2.23 -8.59 -8.66
N ASP A 127 -1.00 -8.20 -8.38
CA ASP A 127 0.10 -8.16 -9.34
C ASP A 127 0.83 -9.51 -9.33
N LYS A 128 1.20 -10.00 -10.52
CA LYS A 128 2.10 -11.14 -10.68
C LYS A 128 3.34 -10.73 -11.46
N GLY A 129 4.48 -11.24 -11.04
CA GLY A 129 5.76 -10.96 -11.65
C GLY A 129 6.78 -12.07 -11.49
N HIS A 130 7.95 -11.83 -12.06
CA HIS A 130 9.10 -12.72 -12.03
C HIS A 130 10.30 -12.02 -11.40
N ILE A 131 11.02 -12.73 -10.55
CA ILE A 131 12.29 -12.32 -9.96
C ILE A 131 13.38 -12.57 -10.99
N ILE A 132 14.15 -11.53 -11.31
CA ILE A 132 15.29 -11.62 -12.22
C ILE A 132 16.54 -11.98 -11.44
N ASN A 133 16.75 -11.28 -10.32
CA ASN A 133 17.80 -11.53 -9.33
C ASN A 133 17.39 -10.88 -7.99
N GLU A 134 18.28 -10.91 -7.00
CA GLU A 134 18.01 -10.39 -5.67
C GLU A 134 17.72 -8.89 -5.61
N ARG A 135 18.10 -8.13 -6.64
CA ARG A 135 17.94 -6.67 -6.72
C ARG A 135 16.91 -6.23 -7.76
N GLN A 136 16.24 -7.17 -8.43
CA GLN A 136 15.32 -6.82 -9.51
C GLN A 136 14.22 -7.87 -9.72
N PHE A 137 13.00 -7.37 -9.93
CA PHE A 137 11.87 -8.17 -10.43
C PHE A 137 11.01 -7.36 -11.40
N ILE A 138 10.17 -8.05 -12.16
CA ILE A 138 9.30 -7.46 -13.17
C ILE A 138 7.87 -7.89 -12.92
N ILE A 139 6.94 -6.94 -12.76
CA ILE A 139 5.51 -7.22 -12.76
C ILE A 139 5.02 -7.31 -14.20
N THR A 140 4.42 -8.44 -14.54
CA THR A 140 3.97 -8.79 -15.90
C THR A 140 2.46 -8.75 -16.05
N SER A 141 1.70 -8.83 -14.96
CA SER A 141 0.25 -8.72 -15.01
C SER A 141 -0.37 -8.19 -13.73
N ARG A 142 -1.58 -7.62 -13.86
CA ARG A 142 -2.44 -7.18 -12.77
C ARG A 142 -3.85 -7.72 -12.96
N LYS A 143 -4.42 -8.33 -11.92
CA LYS A 143 -5.84 -8.74 -11.87
C LYS A 143 -6.58 -7.91 -10.83
N TYR A 144 -7.62 -7.20 -11.25
CA TYR A 144 -8.54 -6.51 -10.32
C TYR A 144 -9.53 -7.52 -9.76
N ILE A 145 -9.60 -7.65 -8.43
CA ILE A 145 -10.38 -8.72 -7.79
C ILE A 145 -11.88 -8.52 -8.01
N LYS A 146 -12.37 -7.27 -7.83
CA LYS A 146 -13.80 -6.95 -7.98
C LYS A 146 -14.33 -7.17 -9.40
N THR A 147 -13.57 -6.77 -10.43
CA THR A 147 -14.03 -6.79 -11.82
C THR A 147 -13.54 -8.01 -12.60
N GLY A 148 -12.58 -8.75 -12.07
CA GLY A 148 -11.87 -9.80 -12.80
C GLY A 148 -10.97 -9.30 -13.94
N LYS A 149 -10.93 -7.99 -14.20
CA LYS A 149 -10.15 -7.39 -15.30
C LYS A 149 -8.68 -7.77 -15.16
N LEU A 150 -8.11 -8.30 -16.23
CA LEU A 150 -6.70 -8.60 -16.37
C LEU A 150 -6.01 -7.52 -17.22
N GLU A 151 -4.88 -7.03 -16.76
CA GLU A 151 -4.03 -6.08 -17.48
C GLU A 151 -2.63 -6.65 -17.64
N ALA A 152 -2.08 -6.57 -18.85
CA ALA A 152 -0.66 -6.81 -19.09
C ALA A 152 0.16 -5.63 -18.56
N ARG A 153 1.32 -5.93 -17.96
CA ARG A 153 2.24 -4.96 -17.36
C ARG A 153 3.66 -5.26 -17.79
N ARG A 154 4.54 -4.27 -17.63
CA ARG A 154 6.00 -4.43 -17.74
C ARG A 154 6.67 -3.44 -16.79
N ASP A 155 6.29 -3.52 -15.52
CA ASP A 155 6.84 -2.64 -14.49
C ASP A 155 8.11 -3.28 -13.92
N THR A 156 9.28 -2.77 -14.30
CA THR A 156 10.58 -3.23 -13.76
C THR A 156 10.88 -2.52 -12.44
N PHE A 157 10.96 -3.30 -11.37
CA PHE A 157 11.29 -2.84 -10.03
C PHE A 157 12.77 -3.06 -9.73
N ASN A 158 13.48 -1.98 -9.43
CA ASN A 158 14.91 -1.99 -9.11
C ASN A 158 15.11 -1.69 -7.63
N PHE A 159 16.08 -2.38 -7.02
CA PHE A 159 16.42 -2.19 -5.62
C PHE A 159 17.21 -0.89 -5.39
N ARG A 160 16.88 -0.21 -4.29
CA ARG A 160 17.64 0.91 -3.73
C ARG A 160 17.82 0.67 -2.23
N PRO A 161 19.07 0.68 -1.72
CA PRO A 161 19.34 0.48 -0.30
C PRO A 161 18.81 1.64 0.54
N LEU A 162 18.36 1.35 1.77
CA LEU A 162 18.03 2.36 2.78
C LEU A 162 18.93 2.19 3.98
N SER A 163 19.39 3.32 4.55
CA SER A 163 20.11 3.32 5.82
C SER A 163 19.25 2.79 6.96
N THR A 164 17.96 3.16 6.99
CA THR A 164 17.00 2.72 7.99
C THR A 164 15.66 2.46 7.34
N LYS A 165 15.07 1.28 7.60
CA LYS A 165 13.74 0.95 7.11
C LYS A 165 12.64 1.49 8.04
N PRO A 166 11.51 1.94 7.50
CA PRO A 166 10.30 2.13 8.30
C PRO A 166 9.87 0.79 8.92
N ASP A 167 9.29 0.82 10.12
CA ASP A 167 8.73 -0.40 10.73
C ASP A 167 7.57 -0.98 9.91
N SER A 168 7.36 -2.29 10.03
CA SER A 168 6.28 -3.03 9.35
C SER A 168 4.96 -3.03 10.13
N THR A 169 4.88 -2.32 11.26
CA THR A 169 3.74 -2.38 12.18
C THR A 169 2.54 -1.70 11.54
N ASN A 170 1.45 -2.45 11.38
CA ASN A 170 0.20 -1.94 10.81
C ASN A 170 -1.00 -2.63 11.45
N ASN A 171 -2.18 -2.00 11.35
CA ASN A 171 -3.43 -2.49 11.95
C ASN A 171 -4.38 -3.13 10.93
N PHE A 172 -3.99 -3.23 9.66
CA PHE A 172 -4.86 -3.66 8.55
C PHE A 172 -4.65 -5.12 8.16
N ILE A 173 -3.42 -5.60 8.33
CA ILE A 173 -2.98 -6.94 8.00
C ILE A 173 -2.83 -7.68 9.34
N LYS A 174 -3.60 -8.76 9.51
CA LYS A 174 -3.61 -9.59 10.72
C LYS A 174 -3.17 -11.01 10.39
#